data_AF-W1XJA3-F1
#
_entry.id   AF-W1XJA3-F1
#
_cell.length_a   1.000
_cell.length_b   1.000
_cell.length_c   1.000
_cell.angle_alpha   90.00
_cell.angle_beta   90.00
_cell.angle_gamma   90.00
#
_symmetry.space_group_name_H-M   'P 1'
#
loop_
_entity.id
_entity.type
_entity.pdbx_description
1 polymer ?
#
loop_
_entity_poly.entity_id
_entity_poly.type
_entity_poly.pdbx_seq_one_letter_code
_entity_poly.pdbx_strand_id
1 'polypeptide(L)' 'NAETKQLSMITVQQFGEGGKLQQVENADTAIWNGQYWVMQNGIIYDLSAGNGVERTMKFKEQSLPIKSAPKDIQQD' A
#
# COMPACT_ATOMS: atom_id res chain seq x y z
N ASN A 1 11.77 4.57 14.00
CA ASN A 1 12.58 3.62 14.79
C ASN A 1 12.88 2.41 13.89
N ALA A 2 14.12 2.21 13.44
CA ALA A 2 14.49 1.10 12.55
C ALA A 2 14.28 -0.30 13.17
N GLU A 3 13.91 -0.35 14.45
CA GLU A 3 13.58 -1.54 15.22
C GLU A 3 12.14 -2.02 15.02
N THR A 4 11.20 -1.11 14.74
CA THR A 4 9.79 -1.48 14.58
C THR A 4 9.61 -1.95 13.14
N LYS A 5 9.59 -3.28 12.94
CA LYS A 5 9.18 -4.00 11.72
C LYS A 5 7.71 -3.75 11.37
N GLN A 6 7.22 -2.55 11.62
CA GLN A 6 5.83 -2.14 11.53
C GLN A 6 5.76 -0.71 10.99
N LEU A 7 4.91 -0.53 10.01
CA LEU A 7 4.43 0.74 9.50
C LEU A 7 2.96 0.90 9.94
N SER A 8 2.53 2.13 10.16
CA SER A 8 1.16 2.45 10.55
C SER A 8 0.61 3.52 9.60
N MET A 9 -0.71 3.51 9.38
CA MET A 9 -1.41 4.47 8.50
C MET A 9 -0.77 4.56 7.12
N ILE A 10 -0.74 3.43 6.41
CA ILE A 10 -0.05 3.31 5.13
C ILE A 10 -1.00 3.73 4.01
N THR A 11 -0.48 4.55 3.11
CA THR A 11 -1.13 4.88 1.84
C THR A 11 -0.17 4.51 0.70
N VAL A 12 -0.66 3.75 -0.27
CA VAL A 12 0.05 3.44 -1.50
C VAL A 12 -0.74 4.01 -2.67
N GLN A 13 -0.04 4.72 -3.55
CA GLN A 13 -0.61 5.32 -4.76
C GLN A 13 0.10 4.72 -5.97
N GLN A 14 -0.69 4.14 -6.88
CA GLN A 14 -0.17 3.61 -8.12
C GLN A 14 -0.60 4.51 -9.27
N PHE A 15 0.39 4.97 -10.04
CA PHE A 15 0.19 5.82 -11.21
C PHE A 15 0.41 5.01 -12.48
N GLY A 16 -0.51 5.13 -13.43
CA GLY A 16 -0.45 4.48 -14.74
C GLY A 16 0.14 5.39 -15.82
N GLU A 17 -0.19 5.09 -17.07
CA GLU A 17 0.30 5.83 -18.23
C GLU A 17 -0.07 7.32 -18.15
N GLY A 18 0.91 8.18 -18.50
CA GLY A 18 0.75 9.64 -18.42
C GLY A 18 0.69 10.19 -16.99
N GLY A 19 1.08 9.41 -15.98
CA GLY A 19 1.12 9.84 -14.58
C GLY A 19 -0.26 9.97 -13.94
N LYS A 20 -1.29 9.33 -14.51
CA LYS A 20 -2.64 9.32 -13.96
C LYS A 20 -2.74 8.37 -12.78
N LEU A 21 -3.38 8.80 -11.70
CA LEU A 21 -3.63 7.95 -10.54
C LEU A 21 -4.63 6.83 -10.92
N GLN A 22 -4.21 5.59 -10.78
CA GLN A 22 -5.03 4.41 -11.13
C GLN A 22 -5.54 3.67 -9.90
N GLN A 23 -4.78 3.69 -8.80
CA GLN A 23 -5.16 2.96 -7.59
C GLN A 23 -4.65 3.64 -6.33
N VAL A 24 -5.47 3.62 -5.29
CA VAL A 24 -5.11 4.03 -3.93
C VAL A 24 -5.38 2.87 -2.99
N GLU A 25 -4.38 2.45 -2.23
CA GLU A 25 -4.51 1.46 -1.18
C GLU A 25 -4.24 2.12 0.16
N ASN A 26 -5.12 1.92 1.13
CA ASN A 26 -4.93 2.35 2.51
C ASN A 26 -4.97 1.15 3.44
N ALA A 27 -4.10 1.11 4.44
CA ALA A 27 -4.08 0.07 5.45
C ALA A 27 -3.72 0.62 6.83
N ASP A 28 -4.29 0.04 7.87
CA ASP A 28 -4.03 0.46 9.25
C ASP A 28 -2.57 0.23 9.64
N THR A 29 -2.04 -0.94 9.27
CA THR A 29 -0.65 -1.33 9.54
C THR A 29 -0.06 -2.13 8.39
N ALA A 30 1.27 -2.19 8.32
CA ALA A 30 1.97 -3.28 7.66
C ALA A 30 3.12 -3.78 8.50
N ILE A 31 3.31 -5.09 8.47
CA ILE A 31 4.34 -5.78 9.24
C ILE A 31 5.37 -6.38 8.30
N TRP A 32 6.65 -6.13 8.56
CA TRP A 32 7.74 -6.75 7.81
C TRP A 32 7.94 -8.19 8.26
N ASN A 33 7.71 -9.14 7.37
CA ASN A 33 7.84 -10.57 7.67
C ASN A 33 9.27 -11.11 7.52
N GLY A 34 10.24 -10.28 7.13
CA GLY A 34 11.60 -10.69 6.81
C GLY A 34 11.95 -10.57 5.33
N GLN A 35 10.95 -10.56 4.44
CA GLN A 35 11.13 -10.50 2.99
C GLN A 35 10.30 -9.40 2.32
N TYR A 36 9.08 -9.16 2.81
CA TYR A 36 8.16 -8.15 2.30
C TYR A 36 7.25 -7.63 3.41
N TRP A 37 6.57 -6.52 3.13
CA TRP A 37 5.58 -5.95 4.01
C TRP A 37 4.21 -6.59 3.79
N VAL A 38 3.55 -6.99 4.88
CA VAL A 38 2.17 -7.50 4.87
C VAL A 38 1.28 -6.42 5.47
N MET A 39 0.49 -5.75 4.62
CA MET A 39 -0.54 -4.81 5.04
C MET A 39 -1.71 -5.55 5.68
N GLN A 40 -2.27 -4.98 6.74
CA GLN A 40 -3.43 -5.52 7.44
C GLN A 40 -4.58 -4.50 7.46
N ASN A 41 -5.80 -5.04 7.37
CA ASN A 41 -7.06 -4.27 7.45
C ASN A 41 -7.09 -3.10 6.47
N GLY A 42 -6.98 -3.40 5.18
CA GLY A 42 -6.89 -2.37 4.16
C GLY A 42 -8.06 -2.31 3.21
N ILE A 43 -8.06 -1.24 2.43
CA ILE A 43 -9.02 -0.92 1.40
C ILE A 43 -8.28 -0.46 0.14
N ILE A 44 -8.74 -0.94 -1.01
CA ILE A 44 -8.24 -0.59 -2.33
C ILE A 44 -9.35 0.16 -3.04
N TYR A 45 -8.99 1.32 -3.58
CA TYR A 45 -9.78 2.09 -4.51
C TYR A 45 -9.11 1.99 -5.87
N ASP A 46 -9.72 1.26 -6.78
CA ASP A 46 -9.29 1.15 -8.17
C ASP A 46 -10.09 2.15 -9.02
N LEU A 47 -9.37 3.12 -9.55
CA LEU A 47 -9.83 4.23 -10.38
C LEU A 47 -9.54 3.99 -11.87
N SER A 48 -8.92 2.85 -12.21
CA SER A 48 -8.44 2.56 -13.57
C SER A 48 -9.57 2.30 -14.57
N ALA A 49 -10.77 1.95 -14.09
CA ALA A 49 -11.89 1.55 -14.94
C ALA A 49 -12.48 2.70 -15.77
N GLY A 50 -12.17 3.97 -15.43
CA GLY A 50 -12.68 5.14 -16.13
C GLY A 50 -14.19 5.33 -16.03
N ASN A 51 -14.71 6.42 -16.62
CA ASN A 51 -16.15 6.72 -16.74
C ASN A 51 -16.95 6.75 -15.42
N GLY A 52 -16.31 7.13 -14.31
CA GLY A 52 -16.97 7.23 -13.00
C GLY A 52 -17.24 5.89 -12.31
N VAL A 53 -16.70 4.78 -12.85
CA VAL A 53 -16.74 3.48 -12.18
C VAL A 53 -15.53 3.35 -11.28
N GLU A 54 -15.75 3.41 -9.97
CA GLU A 54 -14.75 3.12 -8.96
C GLU A 54 -14.99 1.73 -8.39
N ARG A 55 -13.93 0.93 -8.25
CA ARG A 55 -14.02 -0.37 -7.58
C ARG A 55 -13.40 -0.26 -6.19
N THR A 56 -14.19 -0.59 -5.18
CA THR A 56 -13.71 -0.67 -3.80
C THR A 56 -13.57 -2.13 -3.39
N MET A 57 -12.40 -2.51 -2.91
CA MET A 57 -12.13 -3.83 -2.34
C MET A 57 -11.57 -3.67 -0.93
N LYS A 58 -12.06 -4.47 0.02
CA LYS A 58 -11.47 -4.57 1.36
C LYS A 58 -10.69 -5.86 1.47
N PHE A 59 -9.53 -5.82 2.11
CA PHE A 59 -8.71 -6.99 2.38
C PHE A 59 -8.36 -7.08 3.85
N LYS A 60 -8.25 -8.32 4.35
CA LYS A 60 -7.70 -8.57 5.68
C LYS A 60 -6.19 -8.46 5.66
N GLU A 61 -5.55 -9.07 4.66
CA GLU A 61 -4.11 -9.03 4.47
C GLU A 61 -3.77 -8.88 2.99
N GLN A 62 -2.72 -8.10 2.70
CA GLN A 62 -2.18 -7.93 1.36
C GLN A 62 -0.67 -7.75 1.41
N SER A 63 0.06 -8.44 0.54
CA SER A 63 1.50 -8.19 0.37
C SER A 63 1.73 -6.90 -0.42
N LEU A 64 2.52 -6.00 0.15
CA LEU A 64 3.01 -4.81 -0.57
C LEU A 64 4.01 -5.22 -1.65
N PRO A 65 3.83 -4.79 -2.91
CA PRO A 65 4.75 -5.11 -4.00
C PRO A 65 5.99 -4.21 -4.01
N ILE A 66 6.45 -3.72 -2.85
CA ILE A 66 7.71 -2.96 -2.72
C ILE A 66 8.78 -3.82 -2.08
N LYS A 67 10.02 -3.72 -2.58
CA LYS A 67 11.18 -4.48 -2.06
C LYS A 67 12.00 -3.69 -1.03
N SER A 68 11.51 -2.54 -0.57
CA SER A 68 12.22 -1.71 0.41
C SER A 68 12.13 -2.33 1.80
N ALA A 69 13.27 -2.70 2.37
CA ALA A 69 13.33 -3.21 3.74
C ALA A 69 13.10 -2.06 4.74
N PRO A 70 12.77 -2.34 6.02
CA PRO A 70 12.51 -1.30 7.03
C PRO A 70 13.60 -0.25 7.17
N LYS A 71 14.86 -0.65 7.03
CA LYS A 71 16.03 0.24 7.08
C LYS A 71 16.15 1.19 5.88
N ASP A 72 15.49 0.86 4.77
CA ASP A 72 15.56 1.61 3.51
C ASP A 72 14.37 2.58 3.38
N ILE A 73 13.40 2.49 4.30
CA ILE A 73 12.29 3.44 4.39
C ILE A 73 12.79 4.67 5.16
N GLN A 74 12.98 5.77 4.45
CA GLN A 74 13.17 7.07 5.10
C GLN A 74 11.89 7.44 5.86
N GLN A 75 12.04 7.70 7.15
CA GLN A 75 11.05 8.43 7.94
C GLN A 75 11.55 9.87 7.97
N ASP A 76 10.77 10.79 7.41
CA ASP A 76 11.01 12.23 7.54
C ASP A 76 10.81 12.68 9.01
#